data_AF-A0A497NIS0-F1
#
_entry.id   AF-A0A497NIS0-F1
#
_cell.length_a   1.000
_cell.length_b   1.000
_cell.length_c   1.000
_cell.angle_alpha   90.00
_cell.angle_beta   90.00
_cell.angle_gamma   90.00
#
_symmetry.space_group_name_H-M   'P 1'
#
loop_
_entity.id
_entity.type
_entity.pdbx_description
1 polymer ?
#
loop_
_entity_poly.entity_id
_entity_poly.type
_entity_poly.pdbx_seq_one_letter_code
_entity_poly.pdbx_strand_id
1 'polypeptide(L)' 'MERHATVEVKARARDLEAIRAKLAALGARELGTVHQTDYYFEVPRGRLKLREVEGSEEAELIYYERADEPKPRPC' A
#
# COMPACT_ATOMS: atom_id res chain seq x y z
N MET A 1 -28.77 -1.14 1.22
CA MET A 1 -27.54 -1.87 1.63
C MET A 1 -26.37 -0.98 1.28
N GLU A 2 -25.89 -0.20 2.26
CA GLU A 2 -24.74 0.69 2.04
C GLU A 2 -23.48 -0.17 1.85
N ARG A 3 -22.71 0.13 0.79
CA ARG A 3 -21.41 -0.50 0.59
C ARG A 3 -20.36 0.38 1.25
N HIS A 4 -19.70 -0.15 2.27
CA HIS A 4 -18.49 0.45 2.79
C HIS A 4 -17.35 0.10 1.83
N ALA A 5 -16.79 1.12 1.18
CA ALA A 5 -15.54 0.99 0.44
C ALA A 5 -14.41 1.47 1.35
N THR A 6 -13.40 0.63 1.53
CA THR A 6 -12.13 1.10 2.11
C THR A 6 -11.50 2.04 1.09
N VAL A 7 -10.91 3.15 1.54
CA VAL A 7 -10.27 4.13 0.65
C VAL A 7 -8.83 4.30 1.09
N GLU A 8 -7.91 4.24 0.14
CA GLU A 8 -6.49 4.51 0.37
C GLU A 8 -6.04 5.77 -0.36
N VAL A 9 -5.23 6.58 0.32
CA VAL A 9 -4.61 7.79 -0.21
C VAL A 9 -3.10 7.68 -0.06
N LYS A 10 -2.38 7.79 -1.17
CA LYS A 10 -0.91 7.83 -1.19
C LYS A 10 -0.45 9.27 -1.41
N ALA A 11 0.39 9.77 -0.52
CA ALA A 11 0.99 11.09 -0.59
C ALA A 11 2.51 11.02 -0.39
N ARG A 12 3.24 11.98 -0.95
CA ARG A 12 4.68 12.10 -0.73
C ARG A 12 4.93 12.56 0.72
N ALA A 13 5.58 11.71 1.50
CA ALA A 13 6.09 12.07 2.82
C ALA A 13 7.46 12.75 2.68
N ARG A 14 7.59 13.97 3.20
CA ARG A 14 8.86 14.73 3.18
C ARG A 14 9.70 14.51 4.45
N ASP A 15 9.04 14.20 5.55
CA ASP A 15 9.65 14.01 6.87
C ASP A 15 8.87 12.92 7.60
N LEU A 16 9.51 11.76 7.79
CA LEU A 16 8.89 10.61 8.44
C LEU A 16 8.85 10.75 9.96
N GLU A 17 9.79 11.48 10.57
CA GLU A 17 9.84 11.67 12.02
C GLU A 17 8.71 12.58 12.48
N ALA A 18 8.51 13.71 11.79
CA ALA A 18 7.40 14.61 12.05
C ALA A 18 6.03 13.91 11.88
N ILE A 19 5.91 13.05 10.86
CA ILE A 19 4.69 12.26 10.64
C ILE A 19 4.46 11.25 11.78
N ARG A 20 5.50 10.52 12.19
CA ARG A 20 5.41 9.58 13.32
C ARG A 20 5.01 10.27 14.62
N ALA A 21 5.61 11.42 14.94
CA ALA A 21 5.25 12.20 16.12
C ALA A 21 3.77 12.64 16.09
N LYS A 22 3.28 13.11 14.93
CA LYS A 22 1.87 13.48 14.76
C LYS A 22 0.93 12.27 14.90
N LEU A 23 1.29 11.13 14.34
CA LEU A 23 0.50 9.89 14.45
C LEU A 23 0.40 9.42 15.91
N ALA A 24 1.51 9.46 16.65
CA ALA A 24 1.53 9.13 18.08
C ALA A 24 0.61 10.07 18.89
N ALA A 25 0.66 11.38 18.62
CA ALA A 25 -0.21 12.37 19.26
C ALA A 25 -1.71 12.15 18.95
N LEU A 26 -2.03 11.55 17.80
CA LEU A 26 -3.40 11.15 17.42
C LEU A 26 -3.81 9.78 17.98
N GLY A 27 -2.96 9.12 18.76
CA GLY A 27 -3.24 7.81 19.37
C GLY A 27 -2.99 6.61 18.44
N ALA A 28 -2.26 6.79 17.34
CA ALA A 28 -1.84 5.66 16.52
C ALA A 28 -0.86 4.77 17.29
N ARG A 29 -0.99 3.45 17.12
CA ARG A 29 -0.09 2.46 17.71
C ARG A 29 0.94 2.01 16.69
N GLU A 30 2.20 1.98 17.09
CA GLU A 30 3.24 1.32 16.31
C GLU A 30 3.07 -0.20 16.41
N LEU A 31 2.92 -0.86 15.27
CA LEU A 31 2.76 -2.31 15.17
C LEU A 31 4.04 -3.02 14.72
N GLY A 32 4.95 -2.29 14.06
CA GLY A 32 6.20 -2.81 13.55
C GLY A 32 6.54 -2.27 12.16
N THR A 33 7.67 -2.72 11.64
CA THR A 33 8.10 -2.45 10.26
C THR A 33 7.92 -3.73 9.46
N VAL A 34 7.33 -3.60 8.26
CA VAL A 34 7.16 -4.71 7.32
C VAL A 34 8.09 -4.49 6.14
N HIS A 35 8.97 -5.45 5.89
CA HIS A 35 9.83 -5.45 4.70
C HIS A 35 9.12 -6.19 3.57
N GLN A 36 8.83 -5.48 2.48
CA GLN A 36 8.14 -6.01 1.32
C GLN A 36 8.98 -5.82 0.07
N THR A 37 9.09 -6.86 -0.74
CA THR A 37 9.72 -6.81 -2.07
C THR A 37 8.65 -7.06 -3.12
N ASP A 38 8.46 -6.08 -4.02
CA ASP A 38 7.51 -6.17 -5.13
C ASP A 38 8.28 -6.42 -6.45
N TYR A 39 8.09 -7.58 -7.05
CA TYR A 39 8.61 -7.92 -8.39
C TYR A 39 7.55 -7.60 -9.43
N TYR A 40 7.88 -6.78 -10.43
CA TYR A 40 6.96 -6.37 -11.48
C TYR A 40 7.20 -7.16 -12.76
N PHE A 41 6.13 -7.57 -13.42
CA PHE A 41 6.17 -8.30 -14.68
C PHE A 41 5.58 -7.47 -15.81
N GLU A 42 6.22 -7.52 -16.98
CA GLU A 42 5.63 -7.00 -18.21
C GLU A 42 4.50 -7.91 -18.66
N VAL A 43 3.32 -7.35 -18.86
CA VAL A 43 2.10 -8.06 -19.25
C VAL A 43 1.35 -7.26 -20.32
N PRO A 44 0.60 -7.90 -21.23
CA PRO A 44 -0.08 -7.19 -22.32
C PRO A 44 -1.13 -6.16 -21.85
N ARG A 45 -1.70 -6.36 -20.67
CA ARG A 45 -2.72 -5.48 -20.09
C ARG A 45 -2.59 -5.41 -18.58
N GLY A 46 -2.86 -4.24 -18.01
CA GLY A 46 -2.86 -4.02 -16.57
C GLY A 46 -1.45 -4.05 -15.99
N ARG A 47 -1.35 -4.43 -14.72
CA ARG A 47 -0.09 -4.57 -13.99
C ARG A 47 -0.14 -5.84 -13.19
N LEU A 48 0.97 -6.58 -13.21
CA LEU A 48 1.15 -7.78 -12.43
C LEU A 48 2.38 -7.61 -11.55
N LYS A 49 2.23 -7.94 -10.27
CA LYS A 49 3.35 -8.02 -9.35
C LYS A 49 3.28 -9.24 -8.45
N LEU A 50 4.42 -9.80 -8.11
CA LEU A 50 4.58 -10.74 -7.01
C LEU A 50 5.08 -9.95 -5.79
N ARG A 51 4.43 -10.09 -4.65
CA ARG A 51 4.82 -9.47 -3.39
C ARG A 51 5.31 -10.54 -2.43
N GLU A 52 6.54 -10.38 -1.98
CA GLU A 52 7.10 -11.14 -0.87
C GLU A 52 7.12 -10.24 0.38
N VAL A 53 6.81 -10.84 1.53
CA VAL A 53 6.89 -10.18 2.83
C VAL A 53 7.90 -10.96 3.67
N GLU A 54 8.92 -10.28 4.19
CA GLU A 54 9.93 -10.92 5.02
C GLU A 54 9.29 -11.60 6.24
N GLY A 55 9.63 -12.87 6.48
CA GLY A 55 9.05 -13.69 7.54
C GLY A 55 7.74 -14.39 7.19
N SER A 56 7.19 -14.19 5.98
CA SER A 56 6.08 -14.97 5.44
C SER A 56 6.59 -16.18 4.66
N GLU A 57 5.94 -17.33 4.80
CA GLU A 57 6.17 -18.52 3.93
C GLU A 57 5.43 -18.40 2.60
N GLU A 58 4.48 -17.45 2.50
CA GLU A 58 3.65 -17.22 1.34
C GLU A 58 4.02 -15.90 0.64
N ALA A 59 3.80 -15.87 -0.67
CA ALA A 59 3.90 -14.69 -1.52
C ALA A 59 2.58 -14.42 -2.23
N GLU A 60 2.28 -13.15 -2.49
CA GLU A 60 1.02 -12.73 -3.12
C GLU A 60 1.23 -12.37 -4.59
N LEU A 61 0.53 -13.04 -5.50
CA LEU A 61 0.48 -12.64 -6.90
C LEU A 61 -0.71 -11.70 -7.14
N ILE A 62 -0.43 -10.44 -7.44
CA ILE A 62 -1.41 -9.35 -7.49
C ILE A 62 -1.52 -8.79 -8.90
N TYR A 63 -2.68 -8.97 -9.53
CA TYR A 63 -3.07 -8.29 -10.76
C TYR A 63 -3.96 -7.08 -10.45
N TYR A 64 -3.72 -5.96 -11.11
CA TYR A 64 -4.60 -4.80 -11.01
C TYR A 64 -4.54 -3.92 -12.27
N GLU A 65 -5.68 -3.31 -12.60
CA GLU A 65 -5.78 -2.30 -13.64
C GLU A 65 -5.92 -0.93 -12.97
N ARG A 66 -5.00 -0.01 -13.27
CA ARG A 66 -5.11 1.37 -12.81
C ARG A 66 -4.87 2.34 -13.95
N ALA A 67 -5.73 3.34 -14.05
CA ALA A 67 -5.41 4.55 -14.79
C ALA A 67 -4.26 5.28 -14.08
N ASP A 68 -3.35 5.88 -14.86
CA ASP A 68 -2.28 6.73 -14.35
C ASP A 68 -2.79 8.14 -13.99
N GLU A 69 -3.80 8.17 -13.11
CA GLU A 69 -4.40 9.40 -12.58
C GLU A 69 -3.99 9.66 -11.12
N PRO A 70 -3.77 10.93 -10.74
CA PRO A 70 -3.39 11.33 -9.38
C PRO A 70 -4.61 11.51 -8.44
N LYS A 71 -5.55 10.56 -8.41
CA LYS A 71 -6.76 10.61 -7.56
C LYS A 71 -6.77 9.53 -6.47
N PRO A 72 -7.46 9.75 -5.32
CA PRO A 72 -7.73 8.73 -4.30
C PRO A 72 -8.41 7.48 -4.88
N ARG A 73 -8.17 6.30 -4.28
CA ARG A 73 -8.63 5.02 -4.84
C ARG A 73 -9.45 4.22 -3.81
N PRO A 74 -10.57 3.62 -4.22
CA PRO A 74 -11.21 2.58 -3.42
C PRO A 74 -10.27 1.36 -3.37
N CYS A 75 -10.21 0.72 -2.20
CA CYS A 75 -9.52 -0.55 -1.95
C CYS A 75 -10.47 -1.72 -2.17
#